data_AF-A0A5C5VM31-F1
#
_entry.id   AF-A0A5C5VM31-F1
#
_cell.length_a   1.000
_cell.length_b   1.000
_cell.length_c   1.000
_cell.angle_alpha   90.00
_cell.angle_beta   90.00
_cell.angle_gamma   90.00
#
_symmetry.space_group_name_H-M   'P 1'
#
loop_
_entity.id
_entity.type
_entity.pdbx_description
1 polymer ?
#
loop_
_entity_poly.entity_id
_entity_poly.type
_entity_poly.pdbx_seq_one_letter_code
_entity_poly.pdbx_strand_id
1 'polypeptide(L)'
;MQVVMNAIRRRRTLILAALISTSLCLVWVCWGVSFFADGSQDLQVGPVRSDIGGLRKLCTLPPNIKACKWQVHSRMDGAGFGDWGLYAAVELDDPDVFDWGEELGEAKVGELPTWMLDFAGERRSNAESKDSATIPGVMYGPAAAAKSPLLNGRLIKTPQKRLLLILWTT
;
A
#
# COMPACT_ATOMS: atom_id res chain seq x y z
N MET A 1 -68.68 -44.29 6.51
CA MET A 1 -67.96 -43.50 7.53
C MET A 1 -66.44 -43.61 7.32
N GLN A 2 -65.92 -43.20 6.15
CA GLN A 2 -64.48 -43.27 5.82
C GLN A 2 -63.97 -42.09 4.97
N VAL A 3 -64.84 -41.17 4.55
CA VAL A 3 -64.49 -40.08 3.63
C VAL A 3 -63.93 -38.84 4.34
N VAL A 4 -64.20 -38.67 5.65
CA VAL A 4 -63.82 -37.45 6.40
C VAL A 4 -62.38 -37.48 6.91
N MET A 5 -61.78 -38.67 7.09
CA MET A 5 -60.41 -38.79 7.63
C MET A 5 -59.30 -38.43 6.63
N ASN A 6 -59.56 -38.49 5.32
CA ASN A 6 -58.56 -38.15 4.30
C ASN A 6 -58.47 -36.65 3.98
N ALA A 7 -59.48 -35.85 4.35
CA ALA A 7 -59.48 -34.40 4.11
C ALA A 7 -58.63 -33.63 5.13
N ILE A 8 -58.52 -34.13 6.35
CA ILE A 8 -57.79 -33.45 7.45
C ILE A 8 -56.26 -33.64 7.31
N ARG A 9 -55.81 -34.77 6.76
CA ARG A 9 -54.37 -35.03 6.56
C ARG A 9 -53.74 -34.15 5.47
N ARG A 10 -54.48 -33.77 4.43
CA ARG A 10 -53.96 -32.93 3.32
C ARG A 10 -53.86 -31.43 3.65
N ARG A 11 -54.62 -30.93 4.63
CA ARG A 11 -54.56 -29.50 5.01
C ARG A 11 -53.35 -29.15 5.87
N ARG A 12 -52.77 -30.11 6.60
CA ARG A 12 -51.58 -29.87 7.44
C ARG A 12 -50.28 -29.87 6.64
N THR A 13 -50.19 -30.61 5.54
CA THR A 13 -49.01 -30.63 4.67
C THR A 13 -48.86 -29.39 3.79
N LEU A 14 -49.97 -28.73 3.42
CA LEU A 14 -49.90 -27.51 2.60
C LEU A 14 -49.43 -26.28 3.39
N ILE A 15 -49.71 -26.21 4.70
CA ILE A 15 -49.28 -25.08 5.55
C ILE A 15 -47.78 -25.17 5.86
N LEU A 16 -47.24 -26.38 6.00
CA LEU A 16 -45.80 -26.58 6.22
C LEU A 16 -44.95 -26.31 4.98
N ALA A 17 -45.46 -26.55 3.77
CA ALA A 17 -44.74 -26.23 2.53
C ALA A 17 -44.65 -24.71 2.26
N ALA A 18 -45.64 -23.93 2.70
CA ALA A 18 -45.66 -22.48 2.50
C ALA A 18 -44.68 -21.73 3.41
N LEU A 19 -44.36 -22.26 4.60
CA LEU A 19 -43.41 -21.64 5.54
C LEU A 19 -41.93 -21.88 5.17
N ILE A 20 -41.62 -22.95 4.44
CA ILE A 20 -40.24 -23.23 4.00
C ILE A 20 -39.89 -22.36 2.77
N SER A 21 -40.87 -22.01 1.95
CA SER A 21 -40.64 -21.19 0.75
C SER A 21 -40.40 -19.71 1.03
N THR A 22 -40.94 -19.15 2.13
CA THR A 22 -40.70 -17.75 2.51
C THR A 22 -39.37 -17.55 3.23
N SER A 23 -38.86 -18.57 3.91
CA SER A 23 -37.50 -18.54 4.48
C SER A 23 -36.40 -18.67 3.43
N LEU A 24 -36.65 -19.32 2.28
CA LEU A 24 -35.67 -19.38 1.20
C LEU A 24 -35.60 -18.10 0.34
N CYS A 25 -36.68 -17.31 0.26
CA CYS A 25 -36.64 -16.03 -0.46
C CYS A 25 -35.99 -14.89 0.34
N LEU A 26 -35.95 -14.97 1.67
CA LEU A 26 -35.28 -13.96 2.51
C LEU A 26 -33.77 -14.19 2.66
N VAL A 27 -33.26 -15.39 2.38
CA VAL A 27 -31.81 -15.64 2.38
C VAL A 27 -31.14 -15.19 1.07
N TRP A 28 -31.88 -15.06 -0.03
CA TRP A 28 -31.33 -14.59 -1.30
C TRP A 28 -31.32 -13.07 -1.49
N VAL A 29 -32.11 -12.32 -0.73
CA VAL A 29 -32.15 -10.84 -0.84
C VAL A 29 -31.10 -10.16 0.07
N CYS A 30 -30.55 -10.85 1.07
CA CYS A 30 -29.48 -10.30 1.91
C CYS A 30 -28.06 -10.56 1.39
N TRP A 31 -27.89 -11.34 0.31
CA TRP A 31 -26.59 -11.60 -0.33
C TRP A 31 -26.46 -10.97 -1.73
N GLY A 32 -27.37 -10.06 -2.07
CA GLY A 32 -27.42 -9.38 -3.38
C GLY A 32 -27.18 -7.87 -3.33
N VAL A 33 -26.75 -7.32 -2.19
CA VAL A 33 -26.47 -5.88 -2.05
C VAL A 33 -25.23 -5.66 -1.20
N SER A 34 -24.10 -6.08 -1.74
CA SER A 34 -22.79 -5.56 -1.40
C SER A 34 -22.03 -5.54 -2.70
N PHE A 35 -21.20 -4.51 -2.93
CA PHE A 35 -20.57 -4.16 -4.21
C PHE A 35 -21.36 -3.21 -5.12
N PHE A 36 -21.77 -2.07 -4.58
CA PHE A 36 -21.13 -0.85 -5.07
C PHE A 36 -20.10 -0.47 -4.01
N ALA A 37 -18.95 -1.16 -4.04
CA ALA A 37 -17.78 -0.68 -3.34
C ALA A 37 -17.35 0.56 -4.12
N ASP A 38 -17.44 1.69 -3.44
CA ASP A 38 -16.87 2.96 -3.85
C ASP A 38 -15.47 2.70 -4.40
N GLY A 39 -15.21 3.18 -5.61
CA GLY A 39 -13.97 2.93 -6.35
C GLY A 39 -12.77 3.69 -5.78
N SER A 40 -12.58 3.73 -4.46
CA SER A 40 -11.32 4.13 -3.87
C SER A 40 -10.36 2.94 -3.94
N GLN A 41 -9.40 3.01 -4.86
CA GLN A 41 -8.30 2.06 -4.91
C GLN A 41 -7.45 2.24 -3.65
N ASP A 42 -7.81 1.52 -2.59
CA ASP A 42 -7.15 1.61 -1.29
C ASP A 42 -5.67 1.22 -1.42
N LEU A 43 -4.80 2.10 -0.94
CA LEU A 43 -3.36 1.86 -0.90
C LEU A 43 -3.08 0.71 0.08
N GLN A 44 -2.66 -0.44 -0.45
CA GLN A 44 -2.22 -1.55 0.38
C GLN A 44 -0.77 -1.33 0.78
N VAL A 45 -0.53 -1.18 2.08
CA VAL A 45 0.80 -0.92 2.61
C VAL A 45 1.31 -2.19 3.31
N GLY A 46 2.47 -2.69 2.88
CA GLY A 46 3.12 -3.84 3.48
C GLY A 46 3.74 -3.53 4.85
N PRO A 47 4.30 -4.53 5.57
CA PRO A 47 5.00 -4.28 6.82
C PRO A 47 6.31 -3.52 6.60
N VAL A 48 6.71 -2.70 7.58
CA VAL A 48 8.05 -2.09 7.60
C VAL A 48 9.09 -3.16 7.93
N ARG A 49 10.15 -3.20 7.15
CA ARG A 49 11.28 -4.14 7.27
C ARG A 49 12.59 -3.37 7.43
N SER A 50 13.62 -4.06 7.91
CA SER A 50 14.95 -3.48 8.13
C SER A 50 16.09 -4.32 7.58
N ASP A 51 15.78 -5.39 6.83
CA ASP A 51 16.78 -6.27 6.25
C ASP A 51 17.37 -5.69 4.96
N ILE A 52 18.69 -5.48 4.95
CA ILE A 52 19.43 -4.94 3.81
C ILE A 52 19.37 -5.90 2.61
N GLY A 53 19.44 -7.21 2.87
CA GLY A 53 19.40 -8.24 1.84
C GLY A 53 18.12 -8.22 1.01
N GLY A 54 16.96 -8.03 1.64
CA GLY A 54 15.68 -7.86 0.97
C GLY A 54 15.60 -6.54 0.21
N LEU A 55 16.07 -5.43 0.79
CA LEU A 55 16.09 -4.15 0.09
C LEU A 55 16.95 -4.20 -1.18
N ARG A 56 18.13 -4.83 -1.11
CA ARG A 56 19.01 -5.06 -2.27
C ARG A 56 18.40 -5.94 -3.35
N LYS A 57 17.34 -6.72 -3.06
CA LYS A 57 16.60 -7.44 -4.11
C LYS A 57 15.73 -6.48 -4.92
N LEU A 58 15.22 -5.42 -4.30
CA LEU A 58 14.28 -4.46 -4.91
C LEU A 58 14.97 -3.30 -5.62
N CYS A 59 16.10 -2.82 -5.09
CA CYS A 59 16.83 -1.67 -5.64
C CYS A 59 18.36 -1.88 -5.61
N THR A 60 19.07 -1.02 -6.33
CA THR A 60 20.51 -0.87 -6.26
C THR A 60 20.85 0.05 -5.09
N LEU A 61 21.81 -0.36 -4.26
CA LEU A 61 22.25 0.39 -3.09
C LEU A 61 23.78 0.37 -2.99
N PRO A 62 24.40 1.42 -2.42
CA PRO A 62 25.84 1.43 -2.17
C PRO A 62 26.26 0.27 -1.24
N PRO A 63 27.53 -0.16 -1.25
CA PRO A 63 28.00 -1.26 -0.41
C PRO A 63 27.97 -0.93 1.09
N ASN A 64 28.23 0.33 1.46
CA ASN A 64 28.49 0.78 2.83
C ASN A 64 27.21 1.24 3.56
N ILE A 65 26.32 0.29 3.84
CA ILE A 65 25.05 0.55 4.54
C ILE A 65 25.16 0.12 5.99
N LYS A 66 24.90 1.05 6.91
CA LYS A 66 24.90 0.80 8.34
C LYS A 66 23.55 0.31 8.85
N ALA A 67 22.47 0.95 8.38
CA ALA A 67 21.10 0.61 8.76
C ALA A 67 20.13 0.93 7.63
N CYS A 68 18.99 0.23 7.59
CA CYS A 68 17.90 0.57 6.68
C CYS A 68 16.53 0.31 7.30
N LYS A 69 15.53 1.03 6.80
CA LYS A 69 14.11 0.71 6.95
C LYS A 69 13.42 0.85 5.61
N TRP A 70 12.54 -0.07 5.27
CA TRP A 70 11.83 -0.04 4.00
C TRP A 70 10.45 -0.67 4.08
N GLN A 71 9.58 -0.25 3.17
CA GLN A 71 8.20 -0.69 3.08
C GLN A 71 7.77 -0.64 1.63
N VAL A 72 7.05 -1.67 1.19
CA VAL A 72 6.41 -1.69 -0.13
C VAL A 72 4.96 -1.28 0.02
N HIS A 73 4.43 -0.64 -1.01
CA HIS A 73 3.01 -0.36 -1.13
C HIS A 73 2.53 -0.77 -2.52
N SER A 74 1.24 -1.04 -2.64
CA SER A 74 0.62 -1.31 -3.93
C SER A 74 -0.77 -0.71 -4.00
N ARG A 75 -1.14 -0.24 -5.18
CA ARG A 75 -2.49 0.19 -5.52
C ARG A 75 -3.01 -0.75 -6.59
N MET A 76 -3.73 -1.78 -6.17
CA MET A 76 -4.31 -2.79 -7.06
C MET A 76 -5.75 -2.42 -7.41
N ASP A 77 -6.11 -2.59 -8.68
CA ASP A 77 -7.50 -2.57 -9.12
C ASP A 77 -8.21 -3.87 -8.75
N GLY A 78 -9.53 -3.93 -9.00
CA GLY A 78 -10.35 -5.11 -8.71
C GLY A 78 -9.96 -6.36 -9.52
N ALA A 79 -9.12 -6.23 -10.55
CA ALA A 79 -8.59 -7.33 -11.36
C ALA A 79 -7.19 -7.78 -10.92
N GLY A 80 -6.60 -7.14 -9.91
CA GLY A 80 -5.26 -7.44 -9.39
C GLY A 80 -4.12 -6.83 -10.22
N PHE A 81 -4.42 -5.91 -11.13
CA PHE A 81 -3.42 -5.09 -11.81
C PHE A 81 -3.23 -3.80 -11.04
N GLY A 82 -2.00 -3.31 -10.93
CA GLY A 82 -1.79 -2.14 -10.11
C GLY A 82 -0.37 -1.65 -10.02
N ASP A 83 -0.28 -0.45 -9.46
CA ASP A 83 0.99 0.16 -9.17
C ASP A 83 1.62 -0.49 -7.95
N TRP A 84 2.93 -0.60 -8.01
CA TRP A 84 3.78 -0.97 -6.90
C TRP A 84 4.72 0.18 -6.58
N GLY A 85 5.04 0.36 -5.31
CA GLY A 85 6.10 1.27 -4.91
C GLY A 85 6.84 0.84 -3.67
N LEU A 86 7.93 1.54 -3.43
CA LEU A 86 8.91 1.32 -2.39
C LEU A 86 9.27 2.63 -1.73
N TYR A 87 9.08 2.69 -0.43
CA TYR A 87 9.71 3.66 0.45
C TYR A 87 10.89 2.98 1.15
N ALA A 88 12.08 3.57 1.07
CA ALA A 88 13.22 3.11 1.85
C ALA A 88 14.07 4.27 2.38
N ALA A 89 14.57 4.12 3.60
CA ALA A 89 15.51 5.04 4.22
C ALA A 89 16.75 4.25 4.66
N VAL A 90 17.92 4.76 4.30
CA VAL A 90 19.20 4.07 4.44
C VAL A 90 20.22 4.99 5.09
N GLU A 91 20.88 4.54 6.14
CA GLU A 91 22.02 5.23 6.76
C GLU A 91 23.32 4.74 6.11
N LEU A 92 24.10 5.68 5.58
CA LEU A 92 25.35 5.42 4.87
C LEU A 92 26.54 5.84 5.75
N ASP A 93 27.58 5.02 5.80
CA ASP A 93 28.83 5.41 6.46
C ASP A 93 29.54 6.53 5.68
N ASP A 94 29.57 6.36 4.36
CA ASP A 94 30.14 7.30 3.40
C ASP A 94 29.16 7.50 2.22
N PRO A 95 28.40 8.62 2.21
CA PRO A 95 27.44 8.90 1.17
C PRO A 95 28.08 9.38 -0.14
N ASP A 96 29.37 9.74 -0.15
CA ASP A 96 30.03 10.32 -1.32
C ASP A 96 30.53 9.24 -2.30
N VAL A 97 30.55 7.98 -1.85
CA VAL A 97 30.88 6.80 -2.68
C VAL A 97 29.73 6.39 -3.60
N PHE A 98 28.51 6.82 -3.29
CA PHE A 98 27.35 6.51 -4.12
C PHE A 98 27.30 7.46 -5.32
N ASP A 99 27.20 6.90 -6.53
CA ASP A 99 26.95 7.69 -7.73
C ASP A 99 25.49 8.11 -7.74
N TRP A 100 25.20 9.36 -7.35
CA TRP A 100 23.84 9.86 -7.17
C TRP A 100 23.12 10.13 -8.50
N GLY A 101 23.86 10.21 -9.62
CA GLY A 101 23.30 10.58 -10.92
C GLY A 101 22.93 12.07 -11.02
N GLU A 102 21.88 12.36 -11.80
CA GLU A 102 21.45 13.73 -12.09
C GLU A 102 20.81 14.40 -10.88
N GLU A 103 21.34 15.57 -10.51
CA GLU A 103 20.77 16.44 -9.48
C GLU A 103 19.56 17.20 -10.03
N LEU A 104 18.43 17.09 -9.33
CA LEU A 104 17.15 17.71 -9.70
C LEU A 104 16.83 18.97 -8.88
N GLY A 105 17.63 19.26 -7.85
CA GLY A 105 17.50 20.44 -6.98
C GLY A 105 17.10 20.11 -5.54
N GLU A 106 16.44 21.06 -4.86
CA GLU A 106 16.04 20.91 -3.46
C GLU A 106 14.92 19.88 -3.26
N ALA A 107 15.03 19.08 -2.19
CA ALA A 107 14.08 18.02 -1.88
C ALA A 107 12.73 18.56 -1.34
N LYS A 108 11.76 18.70 -2.23
CA LYS A 108 10.33 18.83 -1.87
C LYS A 108 9.63 17.50 -2.05
N VAL A 109 9.21 16.92 -0.94
CA VAL A 109 8.47 15.65 -0.92
C VAL A 109 7.05 15.88 -0.43
N GLY A 110 6.11 15.14 -1.03
CA GLY A 110 4.73 15.12 -0.57
C GLY A 110 4.60 14.30 0.72
N GLU A 111 3.46 13.63 0.87
CA GLU A 111 3.24 12.77 2.03
C GLU A 111 4.22 11.59 2.06
N LEU A 112 4.97 11.49 3.16
CA LEU A 112 5.86 10.37 3.45
C LEU A 112 5.41 9.62 4.70
N PRO A 113 5.66 8.30 4.79
CA PRO A 113 5.38 7.54 6.00
C PRO A 113 6.08 8.13 7.23
N THR A 114 5.38 8.19 8.37
CA THR A 114 5.93 8.75 9.61
C THR A 114 7.27 8.14 10.00
N TRP A 115 7.42 6.81 9.85
CA TRP A 115 8.67 6.11 10.17
C TRP A 115 9.86 6.58 9.32
N MET A 116 9.62 7.07 8.11
CA MET A 116 10.66 7.58 7.21
C MET A 116 11.11 8.97 7.65
N LEU A 117 10.18 9.82 8.07
CA LEU A 117 10.47 11.13 8.67
C LEU A 117 11.28 10.96 9.97
N ASP A 118 10.83 10.05 10.85
CA ASP A 118 11.53 9.72 12.09
C ASP A 118 12.95 9.19 11.80
N PHE A 119 13.10 8.33 10.78
CA PHE A 119 14.41 7.82 10.37
C PHE A 119 15.29 8.93 9.78
N ALA A 120 14.73 9.87 9.02
CA ALA A 120 15.45 11.03 8.50
C ALA A 120 15.89 11.98 9.61
N GLY A 121 15.31 11.87 10.81
CA GLY A 121 15.58 12.76 11.95
C GLY A 121 14.83 14.08 11.85
N GLU A 122 13.83 14.15 10.98
CA GLU A 122 13.08 15.35 10.69
C GLU A 122 11.80 15.38 11.55
N ARG A 123 11.60 16.48 12.26
CA ARG A 123 10.31 16.75 12.92
C ARG A 123 9.43 17.47 11.91
N ARG A 124 8.21 16.97 11.69
CA ARG A 124 7.18 17.74 10.97
C ARG A 124 7.12 19.13 11.60
N SER A 125 7.42 20.17 10.81
CA SER A 125 7.16 21.52 11.28
C SER A 125 5.65 21.67 11.38
N ASN A 126 5.14 22.19 12.50
CA ASN A 126 3.70 22.40 12.70
C ASN A 126 3.13 23.49 11.76
N ALA A 127 3.94 24.07 10.88
CA ALA A 127 3.62 25.22 10.05
C ALA A 127 3.45 24.88 8.56
N GLU A 128 3.82 23.68 8.11
CA GLU A 128 3.56 23.24 6.73
C GLU A 128 2.19 22.53 6.67
N SER A 129 1.45 22.78 5.58
CA SER A 129 0.19 22.11 5.30
C SER A 129 0.36 20.59 5.41
N LYS A 130 -0.71 19.88 5.81
CA LYS A 130 -0.75 18.41 5.99
C LYS A 130 -0.14 17.61 4.82
N ASP A 131 -0.04 18.22 3.64
CA ASP A 131 0.22 17.57 2.36
C ASP A 131 1.67 17.72 1.86
N SER A 132 2.53 18.49 2.54
CA SER A 132 3.93 18.64 2.15
C SER A 132 4.84 18.70 3.36
N ALA A 133 5.78 17.76 3.46
CA ALA A 133 6.88 17.83 4.39
C ALA A 133 8.13 18.24 3.60
N THR A 134 8.76 19.36 3.94
CA THR A 134 10.07 19.67 3.38
C THR A 134 11.12 18.86 4.13
N ILE A 135 11.84 18.00 3.42
CA ILE A 135 13.02 17.31 3.98
C ILE A 135 14.25 18.08 3.51
N PRO A 136 15.10 18.59 4.41
CA PRO A 136 16.35 19.22 4.01
C PRO A 136 17.22 18.18 3.29
N GLY A 137 17.61 18.48 2.06
CA GLY A 137 18.41 17.57 1.25
C GLY A 137 18.41 17.92 -0.23
N VAL A 138 19.24 17.18 -0.97
CA VAL A 138 19.37 17.30 -2.42
C VAL A 138 18.64 16.12 -3.07
N MET A 139 17.80 16.42 -4.06
CA MET A 139 17.03 15.45 -4.82
C MET A 139 17.80 15.01 -6.07
N TYR A 140 17.77 13.71 -6.36
CA TYR A 140 18.35 13.13 -7.56
C TYR A 140 17.36 12.21 -8.27
N GLY A 141 17.61 11.97 -9.55
CA GLY A 141 16.86 11.00 -10.35
C GLY A 141 17.01 9.55 -9.84
N PRO A 142 16.09 8.64 -10.18
CA PRO A 142 16.07 7.28 -9.64
C PRO A 142 17.11 6.35 -10.27
N ALA A 143 17.73 6.75 -11.39
CA ALA A 143 18.55 5.88 -12.25
C ALA A 143 19.66 5.14 -11.49
N ALA A 144 20.29 5.80 -10.51
CA ALA A 144 21.35 5.21 -9.69
C ALA A 144 20.87 4.06 -8.77
N ALA A 145 19.61 4.09 -8.36
CA ALA A 145 19.04 3.10 -7.43
C ALA A 145 18.02 2.15 -8.09
N ALA A 146 17.45 2.53 -9.23
CA ALA A 146 16.47 1.72 -9.92
C ALA A 146 17.14 0.54 -10.65
N LYS A 147 16.57 -0.67 -10.49
CA LYS A 147 16.99 -1.85 -11.25
C LYS A 147 16.38 -1.96 -12.63
N SER A 148 15.36 -1.15 -12.90
CA SER A 148 14.63 -1.14 -14.16
C SER A 148 14.45 0.31 -14.61
N PRO A 149 14.63 0.61 -15.91
CA PRO A 149 14.39 1.94 -16.45
C PRO A 149 12.89 2.33 -16.42
N LEU A 150 12.01 1.36 -16.18
CA LEU A 150 10.56 1.59 -16.05
C LEU A 150 10.16 2.06 -14.64
N LEU A 151 11.07 2.00 -13.66
CA LEU A 151 10.79 2.51 -12.33
C LEU A 151 11.00 4.02 -12.28
N ASN A 152 9.92 4.71 -11.96
CA ASN A 152 9.98 6.11 -11.60
C ASN A 152 10.44 6.24 -10.15
N GLY A 153 10.91 7.43 -9.77
CA GLY A 153 11.36 7.61 -8.41
C GLY A 153 12.11 8.89 -8.15
N ARG A 154 12.53 9.04 -6.90
CA ARG A 154 13.38 10.11 -6.40
C ARG A 154 14.33 9.57 -5.33
N LEU A 155 15.55 10.06 -5.37
CA LEU A 155 16.54 9.86 -4.32
C LEU A 155 16.73 11.17 -3.58
N ILE A 156 16.91 11.10 -2.26
CA ILE A 156 17.16 12.29 -1.44
C ILE A 156 18.38 12.03 -0.59
N LYS A 157 19.43 12.81 -0.82
CA LYS A 157 20.60 12.87 0.05
C LYS A 157 20.32 13.87 1.15
N THR A 158 20.18 13.38 2.37
CA THR A 158 20.00 14.21 3.56
C THR A 158 21.34 14.65 4.14
N PRO A 159 21.41 15.77 4.87
CA PRO A 159 22.62 16.22 5.56
C PRO A 159 23.17 15.20 6.57
N GLN A 160 22.31 14.34 7.14
CA GLN A 160 22.66 13.36 8.16
C GLN A 160 23.23 12.06 7.56
N LYS A 161 23.78 12.10 6.34
CA LYS A 161 24.32 10.95 5.59
C LYS A 161 23.29 9.84 5.35
N ARG A 162 22.02 10.20 5.19
CA ARG A 162 20.94 9.24 4.87
C ARG A 162 20.48 9.40 3.44
N LEU A 163 20.23 8.27 2.79
CA LEU A 163 19.55 8.16 1.51
C LEU A 163 18.07 7.86 1.78
N LEU A 164 17.17 8.71 1.31
CA LEU A 164 15.75 8.36 1.17
C LEU A 164 15.48 7.98 -0.28
N LEU A 165 14.80 6.87 -0.48
CA LEU A 165 14.48 6.27 -1.76
C LEU A 165 12.97 6.13 -1.85
N ILE A 166 12.41 6.70 -2.92
CA ILE A 166 10.99 6.57 -3.26
C ILE A 166 10.95 6.07 -4.69
N LEU A 167 10.52 4.83 -4.91
CA LEU A 167 10.38 4.24 -6.25
C LEU A 167 8.94 3.81 -6.48
N TRP A 168 8.44 3.90 -7.71
CA TRP A 168 7.12 3.41 -8.07
C TRP A 168 6.99 3.05 -9.55
N THR A 169 6.02 2.21 -9.85
CA THR A 169 5.48 2.00 -11.20
C THR A 169 4.30 2.96 -11.45
N THR A 170 4.02 3.22 -12.73
CA THR A 170 2.90 4.04 -13.24
C THR A 170 1.96 3.21 -14.09
#